data_AF-A0A831SVU2-F1
#
_entry.id   AF-A0A831SVU2-F1
#
_cell.length_a   1.000
_cell.length_b   1.000
_cell.length_c   1.000
_cell.angle_alpha   90.00
_cell.angle_beta   90.00
_cell.angle_gamma   90.00
#
_symmetry.space_group_name_H-M   'P 1'
#
loop_
_entity.id
_entity.type
_entity.pdbx_description
1 polymer ?
#
loop_
_entity_poly.entity_id
_entity_poly.type
_entity_poly.pdbx_seq_one_letter_code
_entity_poly.pdbx_strand_id
1 'polypeptide(L)'
;MEKSSQNLQDNFLNMARRDRIGVTIYLMSGVKLTGRIRGFDKYSVILESGHQEQLIFKHAISTVALPRGVAYRVEPAEGAQEEKPGAAVPGAPQAESQSAS
;
A
#
# COMPACT_ATOMS: atom_id res chain seq x y z
N MET A 1 2.70 -6.88 -19.29
CA MET A 1 2.89 -6.76 -17.83
C MET A 1 2.76 -5.29 -17.50
N GLU A 2 1.61 -4.84 -16.98
CA GLU A 2 1.54 -3.49 -16.42
C GLU A 2 2.41 -3.47 -15.16
N LYS A 3 3.43 -2.61 -15.17
CA LYS A 3 4.29 -2.37 -14.03
C LYS A 3 3.41 -1.94 -12.86
N SER A 4 3.56 -2.64 -11.74
CA SER A 4 3.00 -2.34 -10.43
C SER A 4 3.55 -1.01 -9.90
N SER A 5 3.15 0.11 -10.52
CA SER A 5 2.94 1.35 -9.79
C SER A 5 1.91 1.00 -8.74
N GLN A 6 2.34 0.98 -7.47
CA GLN A 6 1.43 0.65 -6.40
C GLN A 6 0.17 1.52 -6.50
N ASN A 7 -0.98 0.87 -6.72
CA ASN A 7 -2.22 1.54 -7.04
C ASN A 7 -2.65 2.39 -5.84
N LEU A 8 -2.67 3.71 -6.00
CA LEU A 8 -3.05 4.67 -4.95
C LEU A 8 -4.38 4.27 -4.29
N GLN A 9 -5.33 3.76 -5.08
CA GLN A 9 -6.62 3.30 -4.58
C GLN A 9 -6.47 2.10 -3.65
N ASP A 10 -5.73 1.07 -4.07
CA ASP A 10 -5.58 -0.16 -3.29
C ASP A 10 -4.77 0.12 -2.01
N ASN A 11 -3.72 0.94 -2.10
CA ASN A 11 -2.96 1.38 -0.93
C ASN A 11 -3.84 2.14 0.07
N PHE A 12 -4.65 3.08 -0.40
CA PHE A 12 -5.55 3.85 0.46
C PHE A 12 -6.60 2.97 1.14
N LEU A 13 -7.28 2.10 0.38
CA LEU A 13 -8.31 1.21 0.92
C LEU A 13 -7.71 0.14 1.85
N ASN A 14 -6.52 -0.37 1.54
CA ASN A 14 -5.84 -1.36 2.36
C ASN A 14 -5.38 -0.78 3.69
N MET A 15 -4.80 0.42 3.69
CA MET A 15 -4.42 1.13 4.91
C MET A 15 -5.65 1.34 5.82
N ALA A 16 -6.74 1.88 5.27
CA ALA A 16 -7.98 2.10 6.02
C ALA A 16 -8.57 0.80 6.61
N ARG A 17 -8.52 -0.31 5.84
CA ARG A 17 -8.96 -1.64 6.28
C ARG A 17 -8.08 -2.20 7.39
N ARG A 18 -6.77 -2.25 7.18
CA ARG A 18 -5.80 -2.85 8.11
C ARG A 18 -5.85 -2.16 9.48
N ASP A 19 -5.85 -0.83 9.46
CA ASP A 19 -5.79 -0.02 10.68
C ASP A 19 -7.20 0.19 11.30
N ARG A 20 -8.23 -0.45 10.73
CA ARG A 20 -9.63 -0.41 11.17
C ARG A 20 -10.17 1.02 11.33
N ILE A 21 -9.72 1.91 10.45
CA ILE A 21 -10.08 3.33 10.46
C ILE A 21 -11.55 3.47 10.07
N GLY A 22 -12.31 4.26 10.85
CA GLY A 22 -13.66 4.65 10.47
C GLY A 22 -13.61 5.60 9.29
N VAL A 23 -14.27 5.25 8.18
CA VAL A 23 -14.32 6.04 6.95
C VAL A 23 -15.71 6.61 6.73
N THR A 24 -15.78 7.69 5.94
CA THR A 24 -17.04 8.17 5.36
C THR A 24 -17.01 7.97 3.86
N ILE A 25 -17.99 7.27 3.32
CA ILE A 25 -18.21 7.06 1.90
C ILE A 25 -19.36 7.95 1.45
N TYR A 26 -19.09 8.80 0.45
CA TYR A 26 -20.09 9.60 -0.23
C TYR A 26 -20.46 8.89 -1.53
N LEU A 27 -21.76 8.66 -1.73
CA LEU A 27 -22.28 8.10 -2.96
C LEU A 27 -22.55 9.20 -3.98
N MET A 28 -22.58 8.84 -5.26
CA MET A 28 -22.98 9.75 -6.34
C MET A 28 -24.39 10.30 -6.16
N SER A 29 -25.27 9.56 -5.47
CA SER A 29 -26.61 10.03 -5.09
C SER A 29 -26.61 11.14 -4.04
N GLY A 30 -25.48 11.43 -3.41
CA GLY A 30 -25.35 12.37 -2.29
C GLY A 30 -25.58 11.73 -0.91
N VAL A 31 -25.97 10.46 -0.84
CA VAL A 31 -26.07 9.71 0.43
C VAL A 31 -24.67 9.52 1.03
N LYS A 32 -24.56 9.67 2.35
CA LYS A 32 -23.33 9.38 3.11
C LYS A 32 -23.48 8.08 3.89
N LEU A 33 -22.46 7.25 3.86
CA LEU A 33 -22.33 6.02 4.63
C LEU A 33 -21.09 6.13 5.52
N THR A 34 -21.22 5.73 6.78
CA THR A 34 -20.12 5.76 7.76
C THR A 34 -19.91 4.37 8.32
N GLY A 35 -18.66 3.93 8.39
CA GLY A 35 -18.34 2.59 8.87
C GLY A 35 -16.87 2.26 8.74
N ARG A 36 -16.52 0.99 8.81
CA ARG A 36 -15.15 0.48 8.60
C ARG A 36 -15.11 -0.38 7.35
N ILE A 37 -14.02 -0.29 6.59
CA ILE A 37 -13.81 -1.18 5.44
C ILE A 37 -13.41 -2.55 5.96
N ARG A 38 -14.20 -3.58 5.64
CA ARG A 38 -13.88 -4.99 5.95
C ARG A 38 -13.05 -5.64 4.85
N GLY A 39 -13.35 -5.31 3.61
CA GLY A 39 -12.69 -5.84 2.43
C GLY A 39 -13.03 -5.02 1.19
N PHE A 40 -12.28 -5.22 0.12
CA PHE A 40 -12.55 -4.62 -1.17
C PHE A 40 -11.92 -5.49 -2.27
N ASP A 41 -12.43 -5.34 -3.47
CA ASP A 41 -11.85 -5.91 -4.68
C ASP A 41 -11.73 -4.82 -5.77
N LYS A 42 -11.56 -5.23 -7.02
CA LYS A 42 -11.45 -4.31 -8.15
C LYS A 42 -12.69 -3.41 -8.33
N TYR A 43 -13.89 -3.87 -7.98
CA TYR A 43 -15.16 -3.20 -8.32
C TYR A 43 -16.02 -2.83 -7.11
N SER A 44 -15.71 -3.32 -5.92
CA SER A 44 -16.58 -3.23 -4.74
C SER A 44 -15.81 -3.05 -3.44
N VAL A 45 -16.52 -2.60 -2.40
CA VAL A 45 -16.04 -2.41 -1.02
C VAL A 45 -17.11 -2.95 -0.08
N ILE A 46 -16.71 -3.72 0.93
CA ILE A 46 -17.58 -4.12 2.04
C ILE A 46 -17.39 -3.14 3.19
N LEU A 47 -18.46 -2.44 3.56
CA LEU A 47 -18.52 -1.51 4.68
C LEU A 47 -19.29 -2.13 5.84
N GLU A 48 -18.67 -2.19 7.02
CA GLU A 48 -19.30 -2.60 8.28
C GLU A 48 -19.73 -1.35 9.06
N SER A 49 -21.00 -1.32 9.46
CA SER A 49 -21.57 -0.28 10.32
C SER A 49 -22.48 -0.91 11.37
N GLY A 50 -22.04 -0.91 12.63
CA GLY A 50 -22.74 -1.60 13.71
C GLY A 50 -22.78 -3.12 13.48
N HIS A 51 -23.98 -3.68 13.34
CA HIS A 51 -24.21 -5.11 13.09
C HIS A 51 -24.53 -5.43 11.63
N GLN A 52 -24.33 -4.48 10.71
CA GLN A 52 -24.61 -4.66 9.29
C GLN A 52 -23.34 -4.55 8.45
N GLU A 53 -23.18 -5.49 7.52
CA GLU A 53 -22.19 -5.44 6.45
C GLU A 53 -22.91 -5.11 5.13
N GLN A 54 -22.40 -4.12 4.40
CA GLN A 54 -22.97 -3.63 3.14
C GLN A 54 -21.95 -3.77 2.01
N LEU A 55 -22.32 -4.46 0.93
CA LEU A 55 -21.54 -4.47 -0.30
C LEU A 55 -21.87 -3.22 -1.12
N ILE A 56 -20.87 -2.38 -1.34
CA ILE A 56 -21.00 -1.12 -2.08
C ILE A 56 -20.19 -1.22 -3.37
N PHE A 57 -20.83 -0.98 -4.51
CA PHE A 57 -20.12 -0.93 -5.78
C PHE A 57 -19.40 0.40 -5.97
N LYS A 58 -18.14 0.35 -6.43
CA LYS A 58 -17.29 1.53 -6.64
C LYS A 58 -17.88 2.52 -7.66
N HIS A 59 -18.65 2.06 -8.64
CA HIS A 59 -19.31 2.94 -9.61
C HIS A 59 -20.35 3.87 -8.96
N ALA A 60 -20.82 3.55 -7.75
CA ALA A 60 -21.76 4.38 -7.00
C ALA A 60 -21.06 5.32 -6.02
N ILE A 61 -19.74 5.20 -5.82
CA ILE A 61 -18.97 5.98 -4.84
C ILE A 61 -18.38 7.21 -5.53
N SER A 62 -18.65 8.40 -4.99
CA SER A 62 -18.02 9.64 -5.43
C SER A 62 -16.77 9.97 -4.62
N THR A 63 -16.74 9.67 -3.32
CA THR A 63 -15.60 10.01 -2.45
C THR A 63 -15.48 9.06 -1.26
N VAL A 64 -14.25 8.73 -0.86
CA VAL A 64 -13.95 8.05 0.41
C VAL A 64 -13.07 8.97 1.24
N ALA A 65 -13.53 9.32 2.44
CA ALA A 65 -12.88 10.26 3.33
C ALA A 65 -12.43 9.60 4.64
N LEU A 66 -11.24 9.99 5.11
CA LEU A 66 -10.72 9.65 6.43
C LEU A 66 -11.11 10.72 7.46
N PRO A 67 -11.14 10.39 8.76
CA PRO A 67 -11.34 11.38 9.82
C PRO A 67 -10.19 12.38 9.84
N ARG A 68 -10.46 13.62 10.27
CA ARG A 68 -9.39 14.61 10.50
C ARG A 68 -8.43 14.07 11.56
N GLY A 69 -7.13 14.21 11.30
CA GLY A 69 -6.05 13.72 12.18
C GLY A 69 -5.50 12.34 11.79
N VAL A 70 -6.17 11.61 10.90
CA VAL A 70 -5.61 10.40 10.28
C VAL A 70 -4.98 10.79 8.94
N ALA A 71 -3.65 10.91 8.92
CA ALA A 71 -2.93 11.18 7.69
C ALA A 71 -2.82 9.89 6.85
N TYR A 72 -3.12 9.98 5.55
CA TYR A 72 -2.77 8.92 4.63
C TYR A 72 -1.25 8.83 4.54
N ARG A 73 -0.68 7.76 5.09
CA ARG A 73 0.74 7.45 4.94
C ARG A 73 0.89 6.52 3.75
N VAL A 74 1.59 6.98 2.72
CA VAL A 74 2.06 6.09 1.66
C VAL A 74 3.12 5.19 2.30
N GLU A 75 2.78 3.93 2.50
CA GLU A 75 3.79 2.94 2.85
C GLU A 75 4.70 2.77 1.63
N PRO A 76 6.03 2.91 1.78
CA PRO A 76 6.94 2.57 0.69
C PRO A 76 6.72 1.09 0.36
N ALA A 77 6.77 0.76 -0.92
CA ALA A 77 6.57 -0.60 -1.38
C ALA A 77 7.48 -1.58 -0.62
N GLU A 78 6.91 -2.41 0.26
CA GLU A 78 7.59 -3.59 0.78
C GLU A 78 7.99 -4.46 -0.43
N GLY A 79 9.27 -4.40 -0.81
CA GLY A 79 9.80 -5.04 -2.00
C GLY A 79 10.98 -4.35 -2.69
N ALA A 80 11.33 -3.11 -2.32
CA ALA A 80 12.66 -2.60 -2.65
C ALA A 80 13.67 -3.21 -1.67
N GLN A 81 14.26 -4.34 -2.05
CA GLN A 81 15.46 -4.85 -1.39
C GLN A 81 16.49 -3.72 -1.37
N GLU A 82 16.95 -3.35 -0.17
CA GLU A 82 18.21 -2.62 0.01
C GLU A 82 19.34 -3.47 -0.60
N GLU A 83 19.64 -3.27 -1.87
CA GLU A 83 20.97 -3.59 -2.37
C GLU A 83 21.94 -2.59 -1.72
N LYS A 84 22.62 -3.01 -0.65
CA LYS A 84 23.79 -2.31 -0.12
C LYS A 84 24.81 -2.11 -1.24
N PRO A 85 25.17 -0.88 -1.64
CA PRO A 85 26.33 -0.67 -2.47
C PRO A 85 27.55 -0.51 -1.55
N GLY A 86 28.46 -1.49 -1.53
CA GLY A 86 29.72 -1.28 -0.82
C GLY A 86 30.54 -2.52 -0.51
N ALA A 87 31.06 -3.19 -1.55
CA ALA A 87 32.36 -3.87 -1.48
C ALA A 87 32.91 -4.13 -2.90
N ALA A 88 33.24 -3.07 -3.63
CA ALA A 88 34.40 -3.13 -4.54
C ALA A 88 35.63 -2.93 -3.62
N VAL A 89 36.72 -3.67 -3.71
CA VAL A 89 37.54 -3.91 -4.89
C VAL A 89 38.29 -5.26 -4.78
N PRO A 90 38.48 -6.03 -5.87
CA PRO A 90 39.33 -7.22 -5.89
C PRO A 90 40.81 -6.81 -5.85
N GLY A 91 41.54 -7.32 -4.86
CA GLY A 91 43.01 -7.24 -4.82
C GLY A 91 43.61 -8.01 -5.99
N ALA A 92 44.46 -7.31 -6.75
CA ALA A 92 45.18 -7.74 -7.93
C ALA A 92 46.22 -8.87 -7.64
N PRO A 93 46.84 -9.46 -8.68
CA PRO A 93 47.41 -10.80 -8.68
C PRO A 93 48.79 -10.89 -8.02
N GLN A 94 49.07 -12.01 -7.35
CA GLN A 94 50.44 -12.39 -6.99
C GLN A 94 51.05 -13.26 -8.09
N ALA A 95 52.05 -12.71 -8.77
CA ALA A 95 53.00 -13.47 -9.58
C ALA A 95 54.42 -12.91 -9.36
N GLU A 96 55.36 -13.85 -9.17
CA GLU A 96 56.83 -13.74 -9.28
C GLU A 96 57.58 -12.96 -8.16
N SER A 97 58.77 -13.33 -7.67
CA SER A 97 59.75 -14.39 -7.96
C SER A 97 60.85 -14.40 -6.87
N GLN A 98 61.42 -15.59 -6.61
CA GLN A 98 62.82 -15.91 -6.22
C GLN A 98 63.63 -15.01 -5.24
N SER A 99 64.18 -15.60 -4.16
CA SER A 99 65.63 -15.89 -4.00
C SER A 99 66.08 -16.18 -2.55
N ALA A 100 66.97 -17.17 -2.43
CA ALA A 100 68.05 -17.36 -1.44
C ALA A 100 67.71 -17.51 0.07
N SER A 101 67.90 -18.72 0.61
CA SER A 101 69.16 -19.14 1.27
C SER A 101 69.13 -20.63 1.63
#